data_AF-A0A522XPC9-F1
#
_entry.id   AF-A0A522XPC9-F1
#
_cell.length_a   1.000
_cell.length_b   1.000
_cell.length_c   1.000
_cell.angle_alpha   90.00
_cell.angle_beta   90.00
_cell.angle_gamma   90.00
#
_symmetry.space_group_name_H-M   'P 1'
#
loop_
_entity.id
_entity.type
_entity.pdbx_description
1 polymer ?
#
loop_
_entity_poly.entity_id
_entity_poly.type
_entity_poly.pdbx_seq_one_letter_code
_entity_poly.pdbx_strand_id
1 'polypeptide(L)' 'YAGSEFNRVDQLVIAGGGAAITGIDRMLEDQLGVPTLVANPLANMTLGPRVQPHALAQDAPSLMIACGLALRSFD' A
#
# COMPACT_ATOMS: atom_id res chain seq x y z
N TYR A 1 -23.40 24.05 7.04
CA TYR A 1 -22.35 23.13 7.54
C TYR A 1 -22.84 21.70 7.35
N ALA A 2 -22.55 21.10 6.20
CA ALA A 2 -22.84 19.69 5.96
C ALA A 2 -21.60 18.89 6.39
N GLY A 3 -21.57 18.47 7.65
CA GLY A 3 -20.58 17.50 8.11
C GLY A 3 -21.01 16.14 7.60
N SER A 4 -20.52 15.74 6.44
CA SER A 4 -20.68 14.37 5.95
C SER A 4 -20.15 13.40 7.01
N GLU A 5 -20.97 12.42 7.39
CA GLU A 5 -20.65 11.35 8.36
C GLU A 5 -19.58 10.41 7.80
N PHE A 6 -18.35 10.91 7.59
CA PHE A 6 -17.16 10.08 7.39
C PHE A 6 -16.67 9.51 8.73
N ASN A 7 -17.57 8.91 9.50
CA ASN A 7 -17.22 8.38 10.83
C ASN A 7 -16.78 6.91 10.80
N ARG A 8 -16.77 6.29 9.60
CA ARG A 8 -16.35 4.89 9.41
C ARG A 8 -15.46 4.77 8.19
N VAL A 9 -14.40 4.00 8.34
CA VAL A 9 -13.43 3.68 7.29
C VAL A 9 -13.62 2.20 6.97
N ASP A 10 -13.83 1.86 5.71
CA ASP A 10 -14.05 0.46 5.31
C ASP A 10 -12.75 -0.36 5.33
N GLN A 11 -11.62 0.28 5.00
CA GLN A 11 -10.30 -0.34 4.92
C GLN A 11 -9.17 0.65 5.18
N LEU A 12 -8.10 0.14 5.80
CA LEU A 12 -6.85 0.86 5.99
C LEU A 12 -5.77 0.26 5.08
N VAL A 13 -5.13 1.09 4.28
CA VAL A 13 -4.06 0.69 3.37
C VAL A 13 -2.76 1.34 3.83
N ILE A 14 -1.78 0.53 4.23
CA ILE A 14 -0.48 0.99 4.72
C ILE A 14 0.51 1.05 3.56
N ALA A 15 1.16 2.19 3.37
CA ALA A 15 2.19 2.38 2.36
C ALA A 15 3.47 2.96 2.98
N GLY A 16 4.55 3.01 2.20
CA GLY A 16 5.85 3.50 2.64
C GLY A 16 6.71 2.43 3.33
N GLY A 17 7.93 2.81 3.72
CA GLY A 17 8.89 1.89 4.35
C GLY A 17 8.44 1.36 5.72
N GLY A 18 7.59 2.10 6.43
CA GLY A 18 6.99 1.63 7.69
C GLY A 18 6.03 0.45 7.49
N ALA A 19 5.50 0.24 6.28
CA ALA A 19 4.63 -0.89 5.97
C ALA A 19 5.40 -2.22 5.83
N ALA A 20 6.74 -2.18 5.75
CA ALA A 20 7.59 -3.37 5.71
C ALA A 20 7.77 -4.04 7.08
N ILE A 21 7.24 -3.44 8.15
CA ILE A 21 7.28 -4.01 9.50
C ILE A 21 6.37 -5.24 9.54
N THR A 22 6.95 -6.41 9.81
CA THR A 22 6.21 -7.67 9.92
C THR A 22 5.10 -7.57 10.97
N GLY A 23 3.86 -7.79 10.54
CA GLY A 23 2.68 -7.85 11.43
C GLY A 23 2.08 -6.49 11.81
N ILE A 24 2.53 -5.39 11.19
CA ILE A 24 1.95 -4.06 11.44
C ILE A 24 0.50 -3.94 11.00
N ASP A 25 0.13 -4.64 9.93
CA ASP A 25 -1.24 -4.79 9.43
C ASP A 25 -2.16 -5.39 10.50
N ARG A 26 -1.77 -6.54 11.06
CA ARG A 26 -2.54 -7.22 12.12
C ARG A 26 -2.64 -6.38 13.38
N MET A 27 -1.53 -5.75 13.78
CA MET A 27 -1.51 -4.92 14.98
C MET A 27 -2.46 -3.72 14.85
N LEU A 28 -2.52 -3.09 13.67
CA LEU A 28 -3.43 -1.98 13.41
C LEU A 28 -4.87 -2.46 13.30
N GLU A 29 -5.12 -3.60 12.66
CA GLU A 29 -6.45 -4.21 12.58
C GLU A 29 -7.00 -4.57 13.97
N ASP A 30 -6.18 -5.16 14.84
CA ASP A 30 -6.56 -5.49 16.22
C ASP A 30 -6.84 -4.24 17.08
N GLN A 31 -6.09 -3.16 16.88
CA GLN A 31 -6.27 -1.93 17.67
C GLN A 31 -7.41 -1.04 17.17
N LEU A 32 -7.61 -0.96 15.85
CA LEU A 32 -8.58 -0.08 15.24
C LEU A 32 -9.90 -0.78 14.93
N GLY A 33 -9.92 -2.11 14.87
CA GLY A 33 -11.07 -2.89 14.42
C GLY A 33 -11.41 -2.63 12.94
N VAL A 34 -10.45 -2.12 12.17
CA VAL A 34 -10.61 -1.77 10.75
C VAL A 34 -9.75 -2.74 9.93
N PRO A 35 -10.32 -3.40 8.91
CA PRO A 35 -9.56 -4.27 8.02
C PRO A 35 -8.35 -3.55 7.45
N THR A 36 -7.15 -4.10 7.67
CA THR A 36 -5.89 -3.41 7.32
C THR A 36 -5.06 -4.25 6.35
N LEU A 37 -4.50 -3.61 5.33
CA LEU A 37 -3.65 -4.27 4.34
C LEU A 37 -2.42 -3.45 3.97
N VAL A 38 -1.35 -4.12 3.57
CA VAL A 38 -0.12 -3.48 3.04
C VAL A 38 -0.28 -3.21 1.54
N ALA A 39 -0.03 -1.97 1.13
CA ALA A 39 -0.12 -1.55 -0.27
C ALA A 39 0.95 -2.24 -1.11
N ASN A 40 0.52 -2.86 -2.21
CA ASN A 40 1.43 -3.37 -3.23
C ASN A 40 1.04 -2.80 -4.61
N PRO A 41 1.65 -1.68 -5.05
CA PRO A 41 1.32 -1.05 -6.32
C PRO A 41 1.78 -1.88 -7.54
N LEU A 42 2.58 -2.93 -7.33
CA LEU A 42 3.20 -3.74 -8.37
C LEU A 42 2.52 -5.10 -8.54
N ALA A 43 1.51 -5.42 -7.73
CA ALA A 43 0.83 -6.72 -7.74
C ALA A 43 0.24 -7.10 -9.11
N ASN A 44 -0.20 -6.10 -9.89
CA ASN A 44 -0.78 -6.29 -11.21
C ASN A 44 0.15 -5.88 -12.37
N MET A 45 1.44 -5.62 -12.10
CA MET A 45 2.41 -5.23 -13.11
C MET A 45 3.19 -6.43 -13.67
N THR A 46 3.49 -6.40 -14.97
CA THR A 46 4.38 -7.39 -15.58
C THR A 46 5.82 -7.05 -15.23
N LEU A 47 6.52 -7.96 -14.56
CA LEU A 47 7.92 -7.79 -14.19
C LEU A 47 8.84 -8.13 -15.36
N GLY A 48 9.76 -7.22 -15.69
CA GLY A 48 10.80 -7.48 -16.68
C GLY A 48 11.83 -8.51 -16.19
N PRO A 49 12.55 -9.18 -17.10
CA PRO A 49 13.48 -10.28 -16.76
C PRO A 49 14.69 -9.88 -15.90
N ARG A 50 14.95 -8.57 -15.77
CA ARG A 50 16.03 -8.02 -14.92
C ARG A 50 15.57 -7.67 -13.50
N VAL A 51 14.28 -7.79 -13.21
CA VAL A 51 13.69 -7.40 -11.93
C VAL A 51 13.59 -8.63 -11.02
N GLN A 52 14.12 -8.52 -9.80
CA GLN A 52 14.03 -9.59 -8.81
C GLN A 52 12.68 -9.47 -8.06
N PRO A 53 11.74 -10.42 -8.22
CA PRO A 53 10.39 -10.30 -7.66
C PRO A 53 10.38 -10.22 -6.14
N HIS A 54 11.27 -10.95 -5.48
CA HIS A 54 11.32 -11.03 -4.03
C HIS A 54 11.80 -9.72 -3.38
N ALA A 55 12.91 -9.15 -3.88
CA ALA A 55 13.40 -7.86 -3.43
C ALA A 55 12.36 -6.76 -3.72
N LEU A 56 11.74 -6.80 -4.90
CA LEU A 56 10.70 -5.85 -5.27
C LEU A 56 9.47 -5.93 -4.37
N ALA A 57 9.04 -7.12 -3.95
CA ALA A 57 7.89 -7.26 -3.06
C ALA A 57 8.12 -6.67 -1.66
N GLN A 58 9.37 -6.68 -1.17
CA GLN A 58 9.73 -6.05 0.10
C GLN A 58 9.70 -4.51 -0.01
N ASP A 59 10.15 -3.97 -1.14
CA ASP A 59 10.20 -2.52 -1.38
C ASP A 59 8.90 -1.95 -1.96
N ALA A 60 8.00 -2.81 -2.44
CA ALA A 60 6.75 -2.44 -3.12
C ALA A 60 5.93 -1.36 -2.38
N PRO A 61 5.72 -1.43 -1.05
CA PRO A 61 4.95 -0.41 -0.33
C PRO A 61 5.61 0.97 -0.37
N SER A 62 6.94 1.02 -0.35
CA SER A 62 7.73 2.26 -0.46
C SER A 62 7.69 2.86 -1.87
N LEU A 63 7.49 2.02 -2.88
CA LEU A 63 7.45 2.43 -4.28
C LEU A 63 6.12 3.07 -4.69
N MET A 64 5.12 3.18 -3.82
CA MET A 64 3.81 3.73 -4.18
C MET A 64 3.86 5.13 -4.78
N ILE A 65 4.71 6.02 -4.25
CA ILE A 65 4.89 7.38 -4.79
C ILE A 65 5.62 7.34 -6.13
N ALA A 66 6.71 6.57 -6.23
CA ALA A 66 7.46 6.42 -7.48
C ALA A 66 6.60 5.81 -8.60
N CYS A 67 5.79 4.81 -8.24
CA CYS A 67 4.83 4.17 -9.12
C CYS A 67 3.78 5.17 -9.60
N GLY A 68 3.20 5.98 -8.70
CA GLY A 68 2.27 7.05 -9.08
C GLY A 68 2.88 8.12 -9.98
N LEU A 69 4.13 8.54 -9.72
CA LEU A 69 4.85 9.47 -10.59
C LEU A 69 5.11 8.88 -11.98
N ALA A 70 5.49 7.60 -12.05
CA ALA A 70 5.68 6.90 -13.32
C ALA A 70 4.36 6.78 -14.09
N LEU A 71 3.25 6.46 -13.41
CA LEU A 71 1.91 6.36 -14.00
C LEU A 71 1.45 7.66 -14.65
N ARG A 72 1.84 8.83 -14.11
CA ARG A 72 1.56 10.13 -14.74
C ARG A 72 2.18 10.27 -16.12
N SER A 73 3.27 9.55 -16.42
CA SER A 73 3.90 9.58 -17.74
C SER A 73 3.18 8.72 -18.78
N PHE A 74 2.15 7.98 -18.38
CA PHE A 74 1.29 7.17 -19.27
C PHE A 74 -0.08 7.84 -19.53
N ASP A 75 -0.25 9.08 -19.06
CA ASP A 75 -1.38 9.97 -19.37
C ASP A 75 -1.05 10.87 -20.57
#